data_AF-A0A0F9RYV8-F1
#
_entry.id   AF-A0A0F9RYV8-F1
#
_cell.length_a   1.000
_cell.length_b   1.000
_cell.length_c   1.000
_cell.angle_alpha   90.00
_cell.angle_beta   90.00
_cell.angle_gamma   90.00
#
_symmetry.space_group_name_H-M   'P 1'
#
loop_
_entity.id
_entity.type
_entity.pdbx_description
1 polymer ?
#
loop_
_entity_poly.entity_id
_entity_poly.type
_entity_poly.pdbx_seq_one_letter_code
_entity_poly.pdbx_strand_id
1 'polypeptide(L)'
;DSRFYWPISNDHRWVFSTRAALGYGNGYGSTNGYEQTLPFQEYFRITEMELRGFDRNTILPRAVSRIPQSIPGTPGADGTTTGSIGGASDFDILIPQGRIGGNAKAVAGMELIVPTPFLDEENTSSVRTSFFVDAANVWDTEFNVDRFQNLAPDERAKLDDYSDPMRFRVSTGLSLQWISPMGPMLISFAYPLQKEEDDDTKTISFNISNTF
;
A
#
# COMPACT_ATOMS: atom_id res chain seq x y z
N ASP A 1 -9.97 -4.40 -13.08
CA ASP A 1 -10.55 -5.05 -11.89
C ASP A 1 -11.45 -6.16 -12.40
N SER A 2 -11.19 -7.39 -11.97
CA SER A 2 -11.92 -8.59 -12.38
C SER A 2 -12.45 -9.29 -11.14
N ARG A 3 -13.76 -9.63 -11.15
CA ARG A 3 -14.42 -10.34 -10.05
C ARG A 3 -15.24 -11.49 -10.58
N PHE A 4 -15.14 -12.62 -9.91
CA PHE A 4 -15.82 -13.85 -10.28
C PHE A 4 -16.53 -14.43 -9.07
N TYR A 5 -17.72 -14.98 -9.28
CA TYR A 5 -18.57 -15.56 -8.25
C TYR A 5 -19.00 -16.95 -8.68
N TRP A 6 -18.80 -17.93 -7.80
CA TRP A 6 -19.20 -19.32 -8.00
C TRP A 6 -20.10 -19.74 -6.84
N PRO A 7 -21.41 -19.93 -7.09
CA PRO A 7 -22.28 -20.53 -6.09
C PRO A 7 -21.86 -21.98 -5.84
N ILE A 8 -21.66 -22.34 -4.58
CA ILE A 8 -21.33 -23.70 -4.16
C ILE A 8 -22.59 -24.49 -3.81
N SER A 9 -23.66 -23.79 -3.39
CA SER A 9 -24.95 -24.38 -3.04
C SER A 9 -26.03 -24.03 -4.07
N ASN A 10 -27.01 -24.94 -4.25
CA ASN A 10 -28.14 -24.76 -5.17
C ASN A 10 -29.04 -23.58 -4.79
N ASP A 11 -29.06 -23.21 -3.51
CA ASP A 11 -29.80 -22.06 -2.98
C ASP A 11 -28.99 -20.75 -3.02
N HIS A 12 -27.77 -20.78 -3.59
CA HIS A 12 -26.85 -19.65 -3.70
C HIS A 12 -26.49 -18.97 -2.35
N ARG A 13 -26.71 -19.62 -1.22
CA ARG A 13 -26.34 -19.07 0.09
C ARG A 13 -24.85 -19.21 0.41
N TRP A 14 -24.19 -20.18 -0.21
CA TRP A 14 -22.73 -20.34 -0.18
C TRP A 14 -22.17 -19.91 -1.53
N VAL A 15 -21.36 -18.85 -1.53
CA VAL A 15 -20.75 -18.34 -2.75
C VAL A 15 -19.27 -18.12 -2.49
N PHE A 16 -18.43 -18.80 -3.26
CA PHE A 16 -17.03 -18.47 -3.32
C PHE A 16 -16.81 -17.39 -4.38
N SER A 17 -16.00 -16.40 -4.06
CA SER A 17 -15.67 -15.33 -4.98
C SER A 17 -14.18 -15.03 -4.95
N THR A 18 -13.69 -14.59 -6.09
CA THR A 18 -12.31 -14.14 -6.23
C THR A 18 -12.30 -12.78 -6.90
N ARG A 19 -11.33 -11.96 -6.52
CA ARG A 19 -11.02 -10.70 -7.16
C ARG A 19 -9.55 -10.65 -7.54
N ALA A 20 -9.27 -10.02 -8.66
CA ALA A 20 -7.91 -9.70 -9.07
C ALA A 20 -7.88 -8.35 -9.78
N ALA A 21 -6.89 -7.53 -9.46
CA ALA A 21 -6.62 -6.29 -10.16
C ALA A 21 -5.11 -6.15 -10.38
N LEU A 22 -4.74 -5.87 -11.62
CA LEU A 22 -3.37 -5.55 -12.01
C LEU A 22 -3.38 -4.14 -12.60
N GLY A 23 -2.34 -3.37 -12.28
CA GLY A 23 -2.10 -2.05 -12.84
C GLY A 23 -0.62 -1.92 -13.16
N TYR A 24 -0.32 -1.36 -14.33
CA TYR A 24 1.03 -1.01 -14.73
C TYR A 24 0.96 0.22 -15.62
N GLY A 25 1.84 1.18 -15.39
CA GLY A 25 2.00 2.35 -16.23
C GLY A 25 3.46 2.78 -16.19
N ASN A 26 3.99 3.23 -17.31
CA ASN A 26 5.31 3.84 -17.34
C ASN A 26 5.35 4.97 -18.38
N GLY A 27 6.38 5.81 -18.29
CA GLY A 27 6.66 6.78 -19.34
C GLY A 27 7.22 6.09 -20.60
N TYR A 28 7.19 6.81 -21.72
CA TYR A 28 7.72 6.31 -22.99
C TYR A 28 8.63 7.35 -23.64
N GLY A 29 9.79 6.87 -24.10
CA GLY A 29 10.78 7.68 -24.80
C GLY A 29 11.75 8.42 -23.87
N SER A 30 12.67 9.15 -24.48
CA SER A 30 13.63 9.98 -23.78
C SER A 30 13.67 11.38 -24.36
N THR A 31 13.83 12.38 -23.49
CA THR A 31 14.00 13.78 -23.89
C THR A 31 15.28 14.29 -23.25
N ASN A 32 16.17 14.87 -24.06
CA ASN A 32 17.44 15.43 -23.59
C ASN A 32 18.32 14.42 -22.81
N GLY A 33 18.26 13.14 -23.18
CA GLY A 33 19.03 12.07 -22.52
C GLY A 33 18.43 11.56 -21.21
N TYR A 34 17.26 12.07 -20.80
CA TYR A 34 16.52 11.58 -19.64
C TYR A 34 15.32 10.74 -20.10
N GLU A 35 15.19 9.54 -19.54
CA GLU A 35 14.03 8.70 -19.74
C GLU A 35 12.80 9.34 -19.11
N GLN A 36 11.68 9.29 -19.83
CA GLN A 36 10.40 9.76 -19.31
C GLN A 36 9.85 8.69 -18.37
N THR A 37 9.51 9.09 -17.15
CA THR A 37 8.85 8.22 -16.18
C THR A 37 7.41 8.66 -15.96
N LEU A 38 6.59 7.75 -15.43
CA LEU A 38 5.21 8.07 -15.08
C LEU A 38 5.17 9.18 -14.02
N PRO A 39 4.40 10.27 -14.22
CA PRO A 39 4.26 11.30 -13.20
C PRO A 39 3.72 10.73 -11.89
N PHE A 40 4.32 11.11 -10.75
CA PHE A 40 3.99 10.55 -9.44
C PHE A 40 2.54 10.82 -8.98
N GLN A 41 1.86 11.80 -9.58
CA GLN A 41 0.43 12.06 -9.34
C GLN A 41 -0.43 10.90 -9.84
N GLU A 42 0.00 10.21 -10.90
CA GLU A 42 -0.68 9.08 -11.53
C GLU A 42 -0.30 7.72 -10.93
N TYR A 43 0.56 7.71 -9.91
CA TYR A 43 0.95 6.47 -9.23
C TYR A 43 -0.25 5.74 -8.63
N PHE A 44 -0.24 4.43 -8.81
CA PHE A 44 -1.23 3.55 -8.22
C PHE A 44 -1.15 3.58 -6.69
N ARG A 45 -2.32 3.48 -6.09
CA ARG A 45 -2.51 3.34 -4.64
C ARG A 45 -3.41 2.15 -4.36
N ILE A 46 -3.40 1.72 -3.11
CA ILE A 46 -4.30 0.68 -2.60
C ILE A 46 -5.31 1.35 -1.68
N THR A 47 -6.57 1.06 -1.95
CA THR A 47 -7.71 1.48 -1.14
C THR A 47 -7.96 0.51 0.00
N GLU A 48 -8.63 0.97 1.07
CA GLU A 48 -9.03 0.11 2.19
C GLU A 48 -9.95 -1.04 1.74
N MET A 49 -10.66 -0.87 0.63
CA MET A 49 -11.50 -1.91 0.05
C MET A 49 -10.67 -2.98 -0.67
N GLU A 50 -9.54 -2.63 -1.29
CA GLU A 50 -8.65 -3.55 -2.01
C GLU A 50 -7.76 -4.38 -1.07
N LEU A 51 -7.40 -3.85 0.10
CA LEU A 51 -6.72 -4.60 1.16
C LEU A 51 -7.28 -4.19 2.51
N ARG A 52 -8.19 -5.00 3.05
CA ARG A 52 -8.76 -4.78 4.38
C ARG A 52 -7.71 -5.08 5.46
N GLY A 53 -7.78 -4.44 6.63
CA GLY A 53 -6.84 -4.69 7.73
C GLY A 53 -5.60 -3.81 7.78
N PHE A 54 -5.40 -2.98 6.76
CA PHE A 54 -4.32 -2.00 6.68
C PHE A 54 -4.91 -0.59 6.61
N ASP A 55 -4.20 0.38 7.17
CA ASP A 55 -4.58 1.78 7.02
C ASP A 55 -4.40 2.25 5.57
N ARG A 56 -5.14 3.29 5.19
CA ARG A 56 -5.10 3.86 3.86
C ARG A 56 -3.68 4.33 3.55
N ASN A 57 -3.23 4.01 2.33
CA ASN A 57 -1.93 4.39 1.79
C ASN A 57 -0.71 3.85 2.56
N THR A 58 -0.86 2.96 3.54
CA THR A 58 0.26 2.52 4.39
C THR A 58 1.16 1.42 3.78
N ILE A 59 0.81 0.85 2.63
CA ILE A 59 1.61 -0.23 2.01
C ILE A 59 2.32 0.22 0.73
N LEU A 60 2.36 1.53 0.52
CA LEU A 60 2.90 2.14 -0.70
C LEU A 60 4.40 2.47 -0.54
N PRO A 61 5.15 2.49 -1.65
CA PRO A 61 6.49 3.07 -1.67
C PRO A 61 6.54 4.47 -1.09
N ARG A 62 7.61 4.77 -0.35
CA ARG A 62 7.85 6.08 0.25
C ARG A 62 8.75 6.91 -0.65
N ALA A 63 8.45 8.20 -0.75
CA ALA A 63 9.45 9.14 -1.26
C ALA A 63 10.62 9.20 -0.28
N VAL A 64 11.83 9.40 -0.81
CA VAL A 64 13.03 9.51 0.02
C VAL A 64 13.82 10.72 -0.45
N SER A 65 14.15 11.59 0.49
CA SER A 65 15.06 12.71 0.25
C SER A 65 16.45 12.35 0.74
N ARG A 66 17.45 12.61 -0.09
CA ARG A 66 18.86 12.45 0.25
C ARG A 66 19.47 13.83 0.45
N ILE A 67 20.01 14.07 1.64
CA ILE A 67 20.59 15.38 1.98
C ILE A 67 22.09 15.23 2.23
N PRO A 68 22.92 16.02 1.54
CA PRO A 68 24.35 16.01 1.78
C PRO A 68 24.67 16.58 3.16
N GLN A 69 25.50 15.87 3.92
CA GLN A 69 26.02 16.41 5.18
C GLN A 69 27.14 17.40 4.88
N SER A 70 27.14 18.48 5.66
CA SER A 70 28.04 19.61 5.45
C SER A 70 29.05 19.65 6.60
N ILE A 71 30.34 19.55 6.29
CA ILE A 71 31.38 19.62 7.32
C ILE A 71 31.70 21.10 7.56
N PRO A 72 31.75 21.57 8.82
CA PRO A 72 32.20 22.93 9.11
C PRO A 72 33.60 23.17 8.52
N GLY A 73 33.76 24.30 7.82
CA GLY A 73 35.07 24.71 7.29
C GLY A 73 36.08 24.96 8.42
N THR A 74 37.36 25.06 8.04
CA THR A 74 38.44 25.34 9.00
C THR A 74 38.15 26.65 9.75
N PRO A 75 38.18 26.65 11.10
CA PRO A 75 37.99 27.88 11.88
C PRO A 75 39.04 28.93 11.51
N GLY A 76 38.60 30.17 11.32
CA GLY A 76 39.45 31.33 11.15
C GLY A 76 40.20 31.69 12.45
N ALA A 77 41.18 32.58 12.35
CA ALA A 77 41.98 33.03 13.49
C ALA A 77 41.16 33.75 14.58
N ASP A 78 39.94 34.20 14.26
CA ASP A 78 38.96 34.81 15.14
C ASP A 78 37.96 33.79 15.74
N GLY A 79 38.14 32.49 15.47
CA GLY A 79 37.23 31.43 15.89
C GLY A 79 35.96 31.33 15.05
N THR A 80 35.79 32.16 14.01
CA THR A 80 34.63 32.06 13.12
C THR A 80 34.84 30.94 12.10
N THR A 81 33.86 30.06 11.93
CA THR A 81 33.89 29.06 10.87
C THR A 81 33.47 29.71 9.56
N THR A 82 34.37 29.75 8.57
CA THR A 82 34.07 30.33 7.25
C THR A 82 33.75 29.22 6.25
N GLY A 83 32.49 29.16 5.83
CA GLY A 83 32.00 28.21 4.82
C GLY A 83 31.80 26.79 5.34
N SER A 84 31.04 26.01 4.59
CA SER A 84 30.94 24.57 4.76
C SER A 84 31.40 23.89 3.48
N ILE A 85 32.19 22.82 3.64
CA ILE A 85 32.56 21.95 2.53
C ILE A 85 31.53 20.81 2.48
N GLY A 86 31.03 20.49 1.29
CA GLY A 86 30.18 19.32 1.10
C GLY A 86 30.91 18.06 1.57
N GLY A 87 30.27 17.28 2.43
CA GLY A 87 30.80 16.01 2.91
C GLY A 87 30.88 14.97 1.79
N ALA A 88 31.58 13.86 2.07
CA ALA A 88 31.55 12.72 1.15
C ALA A 88 30.13 12.16 1.07
N SER A 89 29.74 11.70 -0.13
CA SER A 89 28.43 11.15 -0.45
C SER A 89 27.96 10.03 0.49
N ASP A 90 28.92 9.36 1.13
CA ASP A 90 28.70 8.21 2.00
C ASP A 90 28.14 8.63 3.37
N PHE A 91 28.31 9.91 3.73
CA PHE A 91 27.76 10.53 4.93
C PHE A 91 26.42 11.24 4.67
N ASP A 92 25.87 11.16 3.46
CA ASP A 92 24.56 11.74 3.19
C ASP A 92 23.48 11.03 4.01
N ILE A 93 22.50 11.78 4.47
CA ILE A 93 21.40 11.24 5.27
C ILE A 93 20.17 11.00 4.40
N LEU A 94 19.42 9.94 4.69
CA LEU A 94 18.11 9.69 4.12
C LEU A 94 17.02 10.18 5.07
N ILE A 95 16.09 10.94 4.51
CA ILE A 95 14.87 11.35 5.19
C ILE A 95 13.69 10.71 4.45
N PRO A 96 13.12 9.61 4.97
CA PRO A 96 11.87 9.07 4.47
C PRO A 96 10.78 10.14 4.50
N GLN A 97 10.05 10.27 3.41
CA GLN A 97 8.94 11.19 3.23
C GLN A 97 7.62 10.42 3.17
N GLY A 98 6.55 11.12 2.79
CA GLY A 98 5.23 10.54 2.59
C GLY A 98 5.23 9.38 1.59
N ARG A 99 4.22 8.53 1.75
CA ARG A 99 3.91 7.40 0.87
C ARG A 99 3.30 7.91 -0.43
N ILE A 100 4.00 7.71 -1.55
CA ILE A 100 3.65 8.32 -2.85
C ILE A 100 2.87 7.38 -3.77
N GLY A 101 3.01 6.06 -3.60
CA GLY A 101 2.49 5.06 -4.53
C GLY A 101 3.58 4.49 -5.42
N GLY A 102 3.19 3.78 -6.46
CA GLY A 102 4.12 3.22 -7.43
C GLY A 102 3.48 3.08 -8.81
N ASN A 103 4.31 2.78 -9.79
CA ASN A 103 3.89 2.68 -11.19
C ASN A 103 3.34 1.29 -11.55
N ALA A 104 3.41 0.34 -10.62
CA ALA A 104 2.85 -1.00 -10.74
C ALA A 104 2.05 -1.41 -9.49
N LYS A 105 0.97 -2.17 -9.70
CA LYS A 105 0.06 -2.65 -8.65
C LYS A 105 -0.42 -4.06 -8.95
N ALA A 106 -0.50 -4.88 -7.90
CA ALA A 106 -1.17 -6.17 -7.93
C ALA A 106 -2.06 -6.32 -6.68
N VAL A 107 -3.30 -6.75 -6.90
CA VAL A 107 -4.29 -7.05 -5.86
C VAL A 107 -4.92 -8.39 -6.18
N ALA A 108 -5.04 -9.24 -5.17
CA ALA A 108 -5.77 -10.48 -5.22
C ALA A 108 -6.63 -10.63 -3.96
N GLY A 109 -7.80 -11.24 -4.09
CA GLY A 109 -8.62 -11.52 -2.94
C GLY A 109 -9.51 -12.74 -3.18
N MET A 110 -9.76 -13.46 -2.12
CA MET A 110 -10.66 -14.60 -2.08
C MET A 110 -11.68 -14.34 -0.97
N GLU A 111 -12.95 -14.62 -1.24
CA GLU A 111 -14.01 -14.36 -0.28
C GLU A 111 -15.06 -15.47 -0.34
N LEU A 112 -15.34 -16.07 0.81
CA LEU A 112 -16.37 -17.08 1.00
C LEU A 112 -17.57 -16.42 1.69
N ILE A 113 -18.63 -16.22 0.92
CA ILE A 113 -19.91 -15.72 1.42
C ILE A 113 -20.67 -16.90 2.01
N VAL A 114 -21.13 -16.72 3.25
CA VAL A 114 -21.83 -17.74 4.03
C VAL A 114 -23.19 -17.21 4.50
N PRO A 115 -24.14 -18.12 4.80
CA PRO A 115 -25.35 -17.73 5.52
C PRO A 115 -24.99 -17.07 6.84
N THR A 116 -25.55 -15.89 7.12
CA THR A 116 -25.32 -15.16 8.37
C THR A 116 -25.84 -15.99 9.55
N PRO A 117 -25.00 -16.36 10.53
CA PRO A 117 -25.44 -17.15 11.66
C PRO A 117 -26.37 -16.33 12.57
N PHE A 118 -27.29 -17.00 13.27
CA PHE A 118 -28.19 -16.43 14.28
C PHE A 118 -29.27 -15.43 13.78
N LEU A 119 -29.52 -15.36 12.46
CA LEU A 119 -30.67 -14.65 11.91
C LEU A 119 -31.75 -15.64 11.45
N ASP A 120 -33.00 -15.36 11.79
CA ASP A 120 -34.16 -16.10 11.27
C ASP A 120 -34.20 -16.00 9.73
N GLU A 121 -34.65 -17.06 9.06
CA GLU A 121 -34.60 -17.20 7.59
C GLU A 121 -35.22 -16.00 6.86
N GLU A 122 -36.24 -15.37 7.45
CA GLU A 122 -36.93 -14.19 6.91
C GLU A 122 -36.03 -12.93 6.84
N ASN A 123 -35.02 -12.81 7.71
CA ASN A 123 -34.09 -11.66 7.75
C ASN A 123 -32.70 -11.95 7.16
N THR A 124 -32.43 -13.20 6.76
CA THR A 124 -31.11 -13.60 6.21
C THR A 124 -30.76 -12.94 4.88
N SER A 125 -31.75 -12.52 4.08
CA SER A 125 -31.50 -11.88 2.77
C SER A 125 -30.96 -10.45 2.87
N SER A 126 -31.09 -9.80 4.02
CA SER A 126 -30.72 -8.39 4.23
C SER A 126 -29.29 -8.19 4.72
N VAL A 127 -28.66 -9.25 5.24
CA VAL A 127 -27.31 -9.23 5.80
C VAL A 127 -26.46 -10.32 5.16
N ARG A 128 -25.37 -9.90 4.50
CA ARG A 128 -24.38 -10.79 3.91
C ARG A 128 -23.17 -10.88 4.81
N THR A 129 -22.82 -12.11 5.20
CA THR A 129 -21.60 -12.42 5.94
C THR A 129 -20.60 -13.09 5.02
N SER A 130 -19.33 -12.71 5.11
CA SER A 130 -18.26 -13.32 4.32
C SER A 130 -16.96 -13.44 5.10
N PHE A 131 -16.21 -14.50 4.83
CA PHE A 131 -14.81 -14.62 5.23
C PHE A 131 -13.93 -14.27 4.05
N PHE A 132 -12.87 -13.51 4.25
CA PHE A 132 -11.99 -13.10 3.17
C PHE A 132 -10.53 -13.32 3.47
N VAL A 133 -9.74 -13.45 2.41
CA VAL A 133 -8.29 -13.33 2.40
C VAL A 133 -7.94 -12.35 1.29
N ASP A 134 -7.26 -11.26 1.62
CA ASP A 134 -6.83 -10.25 0.68
C ASP A 134 -5.30 -10.19 0.64
N ALA A 135 -4.74 -9.96 -0.55
CA ALA A 135 -3.32 -9.78 -0.77
C ALA A 135 -3.10 -8.63 -1.75
N ALA A 136 -2.18 -7.71 -1.44
CA ALA A 136 -1.89 -6.60 -2.33
C ALA A 136 -0.46 -6.08 -2.21
N ASN A 137 0.06 -5.55 -3.32
CA ASN A 137 1.34 -4.87 -3.39
C ASN A 137 1.28 -3.71 -4.39
N VAL A 138 2.01 -2.63 -4.09
CA VAL A 138 2.33 -1.54 -5.02
C VAL A 138 3.83 -1.33 -4.95
N TRP A 139 4.47 -1.28 -6.12
CA TRP A 139 5.90 -1.10 -6.23
C TRP A 139 6.23 -0.10 -7.34
N ASP A 140 7.46 0.41 -7.33
CA ASP A 140 7.98 1.33 -8.33
C ASP A 140 9.09 0.62 -9.12
N THR A 141 8.83 0.31 -10.40
CA THR A 141 9.80 -0.40 -11.25
C THR A 141 11.03 0.43 -11.59
N GLU A 142 10.96 1.76 -11.44
CA GLU A 142 12.08 2.67 -11.70
C GLU A 142 12.94 2.90 -10.45
N PHE A 143 12.47 2.43 -9.29
CA PHE A 143 13.23 2.53 -8.05
C PHE A 143 14.45 1.62 -8.12
N ASN A 144 15.61 2.18 -7.76
CA ASN A 144 16.86 1.44 -7.74
C ASN A 144 17.53 1.66 -6.38
N VAL A 145 17.49 0.61 -5.55
CA VAL A 145 18.09 0.59 -4.21
C VAL A 145 19.61 0.69 -4.27
N ASP A 146 20.23 0.23 -5.35
CA ASP A 146 21.69 0.21 -5.51
C ASP A 146 22.30 1.62 -5.59
N ARG A 147 21.49 2.61 -5.99
CA ARG A 147 21.88 4.03 -5.95
C ARG A 147 22.25 4.53 -4.56
N PHE A 148 21.87 3.80 -3.52
CA PHE A 148 22.10 4.12 -2.11
C PHE A 148 23.15 3.22 -1.45
N GLN A 149 23.83 2.34 -2.21
CA GLN A 149 24.84 1.41 -1.66
C GLN A 149 26.01 2.09 -0.94
N ASN A 150 26.37 3.30 -1.37
CA ASN A 150 27.51 4.03 -0.81
C ASN A 150 27.17 4.71 0.53
N LEU A 151 25.91 4.75 0.94
CA LEU A 151 25.52 5.36 2.21
C LEU A 151 25.96 4.51 3.40
N ALA A 152 26.11 5.16 4.55
CA ALA A 152 26.35 4.50 5.82
C ALA A 152 25.28 3.40 6.10
N PRO A 153 25.64 2.26 6.72
CA PRO A 153 24.74 1.12 6.88
C PRO A 153 23.44 1.44 7.62
N ASP A 154 23.48 2.36 8.58
CA ASP A 154 22.34 2.86 9.35
C ASP A 154 21.38 3.70 8.49
N GLU A 155 21.88 4.48 7.55
CA GLU A 155 21.06 5.20 6.58
C GLU A 155 20.43 4.25 5.57
N ARG A 156 21.17 3.23 5.12
CA ARG A 156 20.66 2.18 4.22
C ARG A 156 19.55 1.35 4.86
N ALA A 157 19.64 1.09 6.16
CA ALA A 157 18.62 0.32 6.89
C ALA A 157 17.25 1.02 6.95
N LYS A 158 17.17 2.33 6.68
CA LYS A 158 15.91 3.08 6.59
C LYS A 158 15.17 2.88 5.27
N LEU A 159 15.80 2.22 4.31
CA LEU A 159 15.31 2.08 2.94
C LEU A 159 14.96 0.63 2.67
N ASP A 160 13.70 0.40 2.30
CA ASP A 160 13.32 -0.88 1.74
C ASP A 160 13.54 -0.93 0.22
N ASP A 161 13.58 -2.13 -0.34
CA ASP A 161 13.49 -2.31 -1.78
C ASP A 161 12.06 -2.06 -2.28
N TYR A 162 11.77 -0.84 -2.72
CA TYR A 162 10.48 -0.49 -3.30
C TYR A 162 10.27 -0.96 -4.74
N SER A 163 11.27 -1.61 -5.34
CA SER A 163 11.16 -2.21 -6.68
C SER A 163 10.70 -3.66 -6.65
N ASP A 164 10.74 -4.31 -5.47
CA ASP A 164 10.41 -5.72 -5.32
C ASP A 164 8.90 -5.99 -5.47
N PRO A 165 8.46 -6.72 -6.52
CA PRO A 165 7.05 -7.06 -6.72
C PRO A 165 6.54 -8.10 -5.71
N MET A 166 7.41 -8.81 -4.98
CA MET A 166 7.04 -9.89 -4.07
C MET A 166 6.68 -9.43 -2.66
N ARG A 167 6.78 -8.13 -2.36
CA ARG A 167 6.43 -7.52 -1.06
C ARG A 167 4.92 -7.40 -0.80
N PHE A 168 4.20 -8.51 -0.98
CA PHE A 168 2.76 -8.60 -0.76
C PHE A 168 2.42 -8.48 0.71
N ARG A 169 1.45 -7.61 1.00
CA ARG A 169 0.76 -7.58 2.30
C ARG A 169 -0.48 -8.43 2.20
N VAL A 170 -0.71 -9.23 3.23
CA VAL A 170 -1.81 -10.21 3.25
C VAL A 170 -2.60 -10.04 4.53
N SER A 171 -3.92 -10.09 4.43
CA SER A 171 -4.83 -10.10 5.57
C SER A 171 -5.94 -11.13 5.38
N THR A 172 -6.55 -11.51 6.49
CA THR A 172 -7.74 -12.35 6.53
C THR A 172 -8.77 -11.76 7.47
N GLY A 173 -10.04 -12.07 7.29
CA GLY A 173 -11.04 -11.52 8.17
C GLY A 173 -12.48 -11.91 7.86
N LEU A 174 -13.38 -11.23 8.56
CA LEU A 174 -14.82 -11.33 8.43
C LEU A 174 -15.38 -10.01 7.91
N SER A 175 -16.26 -10.05 6.91
CA SER A 175 -17.03 -8.92 6.43
C SER A 175 -18.52 -9.11 6.68
N LEU A 176 -19.18 -8.02 7.06
CA LEU A 176 -20.62 -7.93 7.19
C LEU A 176 -21.12 -6.78 6.31
N GLN A 177 -22.05 -7.08 5.41
CA GLN A 177 -22.67 -6.10 4.53
C GLN A 177 -24.18 -6.13 4.74
N TRP A 178 -24.79 -4.98 4.94
CA TRP A 178 -26.25 -4.86 5.02
C TRP A 178 -26.72 -3.52 4.45
N ILE A 179 -28.01 -3.44 4.15
CA ILE A 179 -28.64 -2.17 3.78
C ILE A 179 -29.22 -1.54 5.04
N SER A 180 -28.62 -0.43 5.47
CA SER A 180 -29.14 0.38 6.57
C SER A 180 -30.18 1.40 6.07
N PRO A 181 -30.98 2.01 6.96
CA PRO A 181 -31.87 3.12 6.58
C PRO A 181 -31.14 4.29 5.90
N MET A 182 -29.83 4.45 6.14
CA MET A 182 -28.99 5.51 5.59
C MET A 182 -28.22 5.09 4.33
N GLY A 183 -28.41 3.85 3.85
CA GLY A 183 -27.76 3.30 2.66
C GLY A 183 -26.92 2.02 2.92
N PRO A 184 -26.22 1.52 1.89
CA PRO A 184 -25.40 0.32 1.99
C PRO A 184 -24.23 0.53 2.96
N MET A 185 -24.10 -0.39 3.90
CA MET A 185 -23.03 -0.41 4.90
C MET A 185 -22.19 -1.67 4.76
N LEU A 186 -20.88 -1.50 4.94
CA LEU A 186 -19.89 -2.58 5.02
C LEU A 186 -19.05 -2.39 6.28
N ILE A 187 -19.01 -3.43 7.12
CA ILE A 187 -18.02 -3.57 8.18
C ILE A 187 -17.08 -4.71 7.81
N SER A 188 -15.80 -4.51 8.05
CA SER A 188 -14.81 -5.58 8.00
C SER A 188 -13.98 -5.63 9.27
N PHE A 189 -13.83 -6.83 9.82
CA PHE A 189 -12.92 -7.17 10.88
C PHE A 189 -11.77 -7.95 10.26
N ALA A 190 -10.57 -7.38 10.26
CA ALA A 190 -9.44 -7.88 9.53
C ALA A 190 -8.24 -8.09 10.45
N TYR A 191 -7.49 -9.16 10.20
CA TYR A 191 -6.24 -9.49 10.85
C TYR A 191 -5.13 -9.56 9.80
N PRO A 192 -4.05 -8.75 9.93
CA PRO A 192 -2.92 -8.78 9.01
C PRO A 192 -2.11 -10.07 9.23
N LEU A 193 -1.99 -10.89 8.20
CA LEU A 193 -1.21 -12.13 8.20
C LEU A 193 0.27 -11.86 7.83
N GLN A 194 0.50 -10.97 6.86
CA GLN A 194 1.82 -10.57 6.39
C GLN A 194 1.86 -9.04 6.31
N LYS A 195 2.78 -8.43 7.06
CA LYS A 195 2.99 -6.97 7.13
C LYS A 195 4.48 -6.65 7.25
N GLU A 196 4.86 -5.45 6.83
CA GLU A 196 6.20 -4.90 7.10
C GLU A 196 6.21 -4.12 8.43
N GLU A 197 7.40 -3.84 8.95
CA GLU A 197 7.61 -3.13 10.24
C GLU A 197 6.94 -1.75 10.25
N ASP A 198 6.98 -1.08 9.11
CA ASP A 198 6.53 0.29 8.89
C ASP A 198 5.05 0.41 8.48
N ASP A 199 4.32 -0.71 8.37
CA ASP A 199 2.93 -0.73 7.92
C ASP A 199 1.95 -0.53 9.09
N ASP A 200 1.03 0.41 8.91
CA ASP A 200 -0.05 0.69 9.86
C ASP A 200 -1.23 -0.26 9.65
N THR A 201 -1.74 -0.84 10.74
CA THR A 201 -2.81 -1.85 10.67
C THR A 201 -4.12 -1.30 11.21
N LYS A 202 -5.24 -1.66 10.58
CA LYS A 202 -6.59 -1.20 10.93
C LYS A 202 -7.54 -2.38 11.08
N THR A 203 -7.70 -2.85 12.33
CA THR A 203 -8.46 -4.08 12.65
C THR A 203 -9.94 -3.99 12.27
N ILE A 204 -10.58 -2.83 12.46
CA ILE A 204 -11.99 -2.62 12.16
C ILE A 204 -12.11 -1.46 11.16
N SER A 205 -12.77 -1.72 10.05
CA SER A 205 -13.06 -0.71 9.03
C SER A 205 -14.55 -0.65 8.74
N PHE A 206 -15.06 0.57 8.60
CA PHE A 206 -16.44 0.87 8.28
C PHE A 206 -16.45 1.67 7.00
N ASN A 207 -17.19 1.20 5.99
CA ASN A 207 -17.42 1.95 4.76
C ASN A 207 -18.91 2.20 4.62
N ILE A 208 -19.27 3.48 4.55
CA ILE A 208 -20.62 3.94 4.26
C ILE A 208 -20.56 4.45 2.82
N SER A 209 -21.28 3.78 1.92
CA SER A 209 -21.29 4.18 0.52
C SER A 209 -22.01 5.53 0.38
N ASN A 210 -21.26 6.62 0.28
CA ASN A 210 -21.82 7.92 -0.08
C ASN A 210 -22.17 7.92 -1.58
N THR A 211 -23.46 7.90 -1.90
CA THR A 211 -23.98 8.10 -3.27
C THR A 211 -24.30 9.58 -3.51
N PHE A 212 -23.35 10.49 -3.28
CA PHE A 212 -23.51 11.90 -3.62
C PHE A 212 -22.30 12.43 -4.39
#